data_AF-A0A7W0JGJ4-F1
#
_entry.id   AF-A0A7W0JGJ4-F1
#
_cell.length_a   1.000
_cell.length_b   1.000
_cell.length_c   1.000
_cell.angle_alpha   90.00
_cell.angle_beta   90.00
_cell.angle_gamma   90.00
#
_symmetry.space_group_name_H-M   'P 1'
#
loop_
_entity.id
_entity.type
_entity.pdbx_description
1 polymer ?
#
loop_
_entity_poly.entity_id
_entity_poly.type
_entity_poly.pdbx_seq_one_letter_code
_entity_poly.pdbx_strand_id
1 'polypeptide(L)'
;MSEQSDGNRMTAGERLTAKLLRFAPWLVFLLVSFPLPLYFLLRSFSETVQPGEYVLFAMTSFAVGSLAGLFAVIALLLYRRSWEGRLRDRLASDGVTAGELSLFMSELTKEQRRTLKEMEQRSPLLADAYRETLAAHVTAARVLSRGRRESVAVERRITNASGLPAANRAELEQDLQKDRARLERVSREAADHHAAVEARLQTIEAMAGRDVSEAEIERALLRLGSVREHEPLGLTNARLEREAREQVEQELRELLPPQTGQASSGGGGEHSS
;
A
#
# COMPACT_ATOMS: atom_id res chain seq x y z
N MET A 1 -22.34 22.12 -7.43
CA MET A 1 -21.35 22.10 -6.34
C MET A 1 -20.92 20.65 -6.18
N SER A 2 -19.90 20.26 -6.92
CA SER A 2 -19.40 18.90 -7.03
C SER A 2 -18.55 18.54 -5.81
N GLU A 3 -18.81 17.36 -5.26
CA GLU A 3 -17.98 16.69 -4.24
C GLU A 3 -16.58 16.43 -4.80
N GLN A 4 -15.71 17.43 -4.72
CA GLN A 4 -14.29 17.36 -5.04
C GLN A 4 -13.49 16.76 -3.85
N SER A 5 -14.04 15.76 -3.15
CA SER A 5 -13.46 15.21 -1.92
C SER A 5 -13.09 13.72 -1.97
N ASP A 6 -12.97 13.12 -3.16
CA ASP A 6 -12.54 11.70 -3.29
C ASP A 6 -11.06 11.52 -3.65
N GLY A 7 -10.31 12.62 -3.75
CA GLY A 7 -8.91 12.60 -4.18
C GLY A 7 -7.89 12.09 -3.15
N ASN A 8 -8.34 11.57 -2.00
CA ASN A 8 -7.42 11.11 -0.97
C ASN A 8 -7.95 9.94 -0.14
N ARG A 9 -7.82 8.74 -0.68
CA ARG A 9 -8.18 7.49 0.01
C ARG A 9 -7.17 7.08 1.07
N MET A 10 -5.97 7.68 1.06
CA MET A 10 -5.06 7.60 2.20
C MET A 10 -5.68 8.24 3.44
N THR A 11 -5.83 7.43 4.48
CA THR A 11 -6.24 7.91 5.79
C THR A 11 -5.21 8.92 6.32
N ALA A 12 -5.67 9.94 7.05
CA ALA A 12 -4.77 10.91 7.68
C ALA A 12 -3.72 10.21 8.57
N GLY A 13 -4.09 9.08 9.20
CA GLY A 13 -3.20 8.23 9.97
C GLY A 13 -2.04 7.64 9.15
N GLU A 14 -2.30 7.16 7.93
CA GLU A 14 -1.25 6.59 7.06
C GLU A 14 -0.25 7.67 6.61
N ARG A 15 -0.73 8.89 6.33
CA ARG A 15 0.13 10.03 6.01
C ARG A 15 1.03 10.43 7.18
N LEU A 16 0.48 10.45 8.39
CA LEU A 16 1.25 10.72 9.61
C LEU A 16 2.27 9.61 9.85
N THR A 17 1.87 8.35 9.69
CA THR A 17 2.73 7.17 9.81
C THR A 17 3.90 7.26 8.84
N ALA A 18 3.65 7.56 7.56
CA ALA A 18 4.71 7.72 6.56
C ALA A 18 5.70 8.84 6.92
N LYS A 19 5.20 9.99 7.40
CA LYS A 19 6.05 11.10 7.86
C LYS A 19 6.88 10.70 9.09
N LEU A 20 6.27 10.01 10.06
CA LEU A 20 6.92 9.56 11.28
C LEU A 20 8.01 8.53 10.98
N LEU A 21 7.73 7.53 10.15
CA LEU A 21 8.70 6.51 9.72
C LEU A 21 9.89 7.07 8.94
N ARG A 22 9.76 8.27 8.36
CA ARG A 22 10.88 8.95 7.69
C ARG A 22 11.95 9.41 8.69
N PHE A 23 11.53 9.87 9.87
CA PHE A 23 12.42 10.40 10.91
C PHE A 23 12.71 9.38 12.03
N ALA A 24 11.88 8.36 12.15
CA ALA A 24 11.97 7.34 13.20
C ALA A 24 13.34 6.66 13.32
N PRO A 25 14.08 6.29 12.25
CA PRO A 25 15.39 5.65 12.43
C PRO A 25 16.36 6.56 13.19
N TRP A 26 16.38 7.85 12.84
CA TRP A 26 17.27 8.82 13.49
C TRP A 26 16.87 9.06 14.94
N LEU A 27 15.57 9.18 15.20
CA LEU A 27 15.04 9.43 16.53
C LEU A 27 15.26 8.22 17.46
N VAL A 28 15.04 7.00 16.96
CA VAL A 28 15.31 5.75 17.69
C VAL A 28 16.81 5.59 17.95
N PHE A 29 17.67 5.88 16.96
CA PHE A 29 19.11 5.80 17.16
C PHE A 29 19.59 6.71 18.29
N LEU A 30 19.16 7.98 18.29
CA LEU A 30 19.49 8.93 19.35
C LEU A 30 18.90 8.52 20.69
N LEU A 31 17.64 8.09 20.71
CA LEU A 31 16.96 7.69 21.93
C LEU A 31 17.58 6.44 22.57
N VAL A 32 18.11 5.51 21.78
CA VAL A 32 18.76 4.28 22.29
C VAL A 32 20.22 4.53 22.65
N SER A 33 20.96 5.29 21.82
CA SER A 33 22.42 5.41 21.97
C SER A 33 22.85 6.46 22.99
N PHE A 34 22.06 7.51 23.23
CA PHE A 34 22.51 8.72 23.93
C PHE A 34 22.18 8.83 25.43
N PRO A 35 21.07 8.28 25.98
CA PRO A 35 20.69 8.54 27.37
C PRO A 35 21.70 8.04 28.40
N LEU A 36 22.20 6.81 28.23
CA LEU A 36 23.14 6.20 29.17
C LEU A 36 24.52 6.88 29.16
N PRO A 37 25.16 7.11 28.00
CA PRO A 37 26.43 7.84 27.95
C PRO A 37 26.31 9.25 28.50
N LEU A 38 25.22 9.94 28.18
CA LEU A 38 24.97 11.29 28.67
C LEU A 38 24.81 11.31 30.20
N TYR A 39 24.11 10.32 30.77
CA TYR A 39 23.99 10.17 32.23
C TYR A 39 25.35 9.99 32.90
N PHE A 40 26.19 9.06 32.44
CA PHE A 40 27.52 8.83 33.02
C PHE A 40 28.45 10.03 32.84
N LEU A 41 28.34 10.73 31.70
CA LEU A 41 29.14 11.91 31.41
C LEU A 41 28.71 13.12 32.26
N LEU A 42 27.42 13.31 32.50
CA LEU A 42 26.96 14.35 33.44
C LEU A 42 27.36 14.01 34.89
N ARG A 43 27.35 12.72 35.25
CA ARG A 43 27.77 12.27 36.57
C ARG A 43 29.26 12.52 36.82
N SER A 44 30.12 12.35 35.80
CA SER A 44 31.56 12.56 35.94
C SER A 44 31.92 14.01 36.31
N PHE A 45 31.11 15.00 35.93
CA PHE A 45 31.31 16.40 36.35
C PHE A 45 30.92 16.67 37.81
N SER A 46 30.11 15.81 38.42
CA SER A 46 29.58 16.01 39.77
C SER A 46 30.40 15.28 40.85
N GLU A 47 31.20 14.27 40.48
CA GLU A 47 31.98 13.48 41.44
C GLU A 47 33.46 13.88 41.48
N THR A 48 33.97 14.15 42.68
CA THR A 48 35.34 14.62 42.91
C THR A 48 36.35 13.49 43.13
N VAL A 49 35.90 12.27 43.42
CA VAL A 49 36.78 11.21 43.95
C VAL A 49 37.37 10.34 42.84
N GLN A 50 36.59 9.97 41.81
CA GLN A 50 37.03 9.06 40.74
C GLN A 50 36.39 9.38 39.36
N PRO A 51 36.68 10.55 38.75
CA PRO A 51 36.06 10.94 37.47
C PRO A 51 36.40 9.98 36.32
N GLY A 52 37.54 9.29 36.38
CA GLY A 52 38.02 8.39 35.32
C GLY A 52 37.13 7.16 35.09
N GLU A 53 36.55 6.59 36.15
CA GLU A 53 35.70 5.40 36.03
C GLU A 53 34.41 5.72 35.27
N TYR A 54 33.79 6.87 35.55
CA TYR A 54 32.59 7.32 34.86
C TYR A 54 32.82 7.60 33.37
N VAL A 55 34.00 8.11 33.00
CA VAL A 55 34.35 8.27 31.57
C VAL A 55 34.45 6.91 30.88
N LEU A 56 35.05 5.92 31.52
CA LEU A 56 35.13 4.56 30.98
C LEU A 56 33.73 3.91 30.83
N PHE A 57 32.85 4.11 31.81
CA PHE A 57 31.45 3.69 31.71
C PHE A 57 30.67 4.46 30.63
N ALA A 58 30.91 5.76 30.46
CA ALA A 58 30.31 6.54 29.39
C ALA A 58 30.74 6.02 28.01
N MET A 59 32.02 5.72 27.81
CA MET A 59 32.55 5.20 26.55
C MET A 59 32.05 3.79 26.24
N THR A 60 32.04 2.89 27.24
CA THR A 60 31.55 1.51 27.07
C THR A 60 30.04 1.48 26.82
N SER A 61 29.25 2.25 27.58
CA SER A 61 27.81 2.38 27.34
C SER A 61 27.51 3.03 26.00
N PHE A 62 28.33 3.96 25.51
CA PHE A 62 28.19 4.54 24.18
C PHE A 62 28.44 3.50 23.09
N ALA A 63 29.49 2.68 23.22
CA ALA A 63 29.78 1.61 22.28
C ALA A 63 28.64 0.59 22.20
N VAL A 64 28.16 0.12 23.35
CA VAL A 64 27.03 -0.84 23.43
C VAL A 64 25.74 -0.21 22.92
N GLY A 65 25.45 1.03 23.35
CA GLY A 65 24.27 1.80 22.93
C GLY A 65 24.24 2.05 21.43
N SER A 66 25.39 2.39 20.83
CA SER A 66 25.52 2.60 19.39
C SER A 66 25.27 1.31 18.59
N LEU A 67 25.75 0.16 19.07
CA LEU A 67 25.47 -1.13 18.43
C LEU A 67 23.98 -1.48 18.51
N ALA A 68 23.37 -1.32 19.68
CA ALA A 68 21.93 -1.54 19.86
C ALA A 68 21.08 -0.57 19.01
N GLY A 69 21.46 0.70 18.98
CA GLY A 69 20.83 1.73 18.17
C GLY A 69 20.93 1.42 16.67
N LEU A 70 22.09 0.96 16.19
CA LEU A 70 22.27 0.55 14.80
C LEU A 70 21.38 -0.64 14.44
N PHE A 71 21.30 -1.65 15.31
CA PHE A 71 20.40 -2.79 15.11
C PHE A 71 18.93 -2.33 15.03
N ALA A 72 18.51 -1.45 15.94
CA ALA A 72 17.15 -0.90 15.94
C ALA A 72 16.85 -0.11 14.66
N VAL A 73 17.82 0.68 14.16
CA VAL A 73 17.72 1.37 12.86
C VAL A 73 17.52 0.38 11.72
N ILE A 74 18.34 -0.68 11.65
CA ILE A 74 18.23 -1.69 10.59
C ILE A 74 16.85 -2.37 10.65
N ALA A 75 16.41 -2.81 11.82
CA ALA A 75 15.11 -3.43 12.01
C ALA A 75 13.97 -2.49 11.56
N LEU A 76 14.05 -1.20 11.89
CA LEU A 76 13.05 -0.22 11.51
C LEU A 76 13.05 0.08 10.00
N LEU A 77 14.22 0.10 9.35
CA LEU A 77 14.33 0.24 7.90
C LEU A 77 13.71 -0.96 7.16
N LEU A 78 13.94 -2.17 7.66
CA LEU A 78 13.31 -3.39 7.12
C LEU A 78 11.79 -3.35 7.32
N TYR A 79 11.32 -2.97 8.51
CA TYR A 79 9.90 -2.78 8.79
C TYR A 79 9.29 -1.75 7.83
N ARG A 80 9.92 -0.58 7.68
CA ARG A 80 9.49 0.47 6.76
C ARG A 80 9.36 -0.04 5.32
N ARG A 81 10.37 -0.76 4.83
CA ARG A 81 10.34 -1.34 3.48
C ARG A 81 9.17 -2.32 3.31
N SER A 82 8.90 -3.15 4.31
CA SER A 82 7.75 -4.08 4.30
C SER A 82 6.41 -3.36 4.34
N TRP A 83 6.32 -2.25 5.09
CA TRP A 83 5.11 -1.47 5.25
C TRP A 83 4.78 -0.69 3.99
N GLU A 84 5.76 -0.02 3.38
CA GLU A 84 5.59 0.69 2.10
C GLU A 84 5.15 -0.28 0.99
N GLY A 85 5.70 -1.50 0.95
CA GLY A 85 5.25 -2.54 0.03
C GLY A 85 3.77 -2.89 0.20
N ARG A 86 3.35 -3.21 1.43
CA ARG A 86 1.95 -3.54 1.74
C ARG A 86 0.99 -2.38 1.45
N LEU A 87 1.38 -1.15 1.77
CA LEU A 87 0.60 0.04 1.48
C LEU A 87 0.39 0.23 -0.02
N ARG A 88 1.47 0.11 -0.81
CA ARG A 88 1.39 0.21 -2.28
C ARG A 88 0.52 -0.89 -2.89
N ASP A 89 0.59 -2.10 -2.35
CA ASP A 89 -0.23 -3.22 -2.82
C ASP A 89 -1.72 -2.99 -2.51
N ARG A 90 -2.05 -2.45 -1.33
CA ARG A 90 -3.42 -2.06 -0.96
C ARG A 90 -3.96 -0.93 -1.83
N LEU A 91 -3.18 0.14 -2.00
CA LEU A 91 -3.56 1.26 -2.86
C LEU A 91 -3.75 0.83 -4.31
N ALA A 92 -2.91 -0.06 -4.81
CA ALA A 92 -3.07 -0.61 -6.16
C ALA A 92 -4.33 -1.49 -6.30
N SER A 93 -4.73 -2.22 -5.25
CA SER A 93 -6.00 -2.96 -5.29
C SER A 93 -7.23 -2.06 -5.24
N ASP A 94 -7.14 -0.92 -4.56
CA ASP A 94 -8.24 0.04 -4.48
C ASP A 94 -8.25 1.00 -5.70
N GLY A 95 -7.15 1.05 -6.45
CA GLY A 95 -6.91 1.92 -7.60
C GLY A 95 -6.11 3.16 -7.19
N VAL A 96 -4.94 3.34 -7.81
CA VAL A 96 -4.06 4.48 -7.52
C VAL A 96 -4.70 5.77 -8.06
N THR A 97 -4.81 6.78 -7.20
CA THR A 97 -5.29 8.11 -7.60
C THR A 97 -4.14 9.05 -8.01
N ALA A 98 -4.44 10.13 -8.73
CA ALA A 98 -3.45 11.12 -9.14
C ALA A 98 -2.66 11.73 -7.95
N GLY A 99 -3.30 11.94 -6.80
CA GLY A 99 -2.65 12.43 -5.59
C GLY A 99 -1.69 11.41 -4.94
N GLU A 100 -1.98 10.12 -5.11
CA GLU A 100 -1.17 9.02 -4.56
C GLU A 100 -0.01 8.62 -5.48
N LEU A 101 0.00 9.08 -6.73
CA LEU A 101 1.04 8.79 -7.72
C LEU A 101 2.46 9.12 -7.22
N SER A 102 2.59 10.12 -6.35
CA SER A 102 3.86 10.50 -5.71
C SER A 102 4.55 9.31 -4.99
N LEU A 103 3.77 8.39 -4.42
CA LEU A 103 4.27 7.18 -3.74
C LEU A 103 4.80 6.13 -4.71
N PHE A 104 4.37 6.21 -5.97
CA PHE A 104 4.71 5.29 -7.06
C PHE A 104 5.72 5.89 -8.05
N MET A 105 6.26 7.08 -7.77
CA MET A 105 7.28 7.72 -8.62
C MET A 105 8.51 6.84 -8.92
N SER A 106 8.84 5.89 -8.03
CA SER A 106 9.94 4.93 -8.27
C SER A 106 9.61 3.87 -9.32
N GLU A 107 8.33 3.64 -9.60
CA GLU A 107 7.85 2.68 -10.60
C GLU A 107 7.69 3.30 -11.98
N LEU A 108 7.65 4.64 -12.06
CA LEU A 108 7.62 5.37 -13.31
C LEU A 108 9.00 5.37 -13.99
N THR A 109 8.98 5.31 -15.32
CA THR A 109 10.20 5.47 -16.10
C THR A 109 10.82 6.86 -15.87
N LYS A 110 12.11 7.01 -16.13
CA LYS A 110 12.77 8.32 -16.02
C LYS A 110 12.15 9.34 -17.00
N GLU A 111 11.73 8.86 -18.17
CA GLU A 111 11.06 9.65 -19.19
C GLU A 111 9.69 10.14 -18.72
N GLN A 112 8.82 9.24 -18.23
CA GLN A 112 7.51 9.62 -17.69
C GLN A 112 7.60 10.68 -16.60
N ARG A 113 8.57 10.54 -15.68
CA ARG A 113 8.82 11.55 -14.63
C ARG A 113 9.26 12.89 -15.18
N ARG A 114 10.11 12.87 -16.21
CA ARG A 114 10.58 14.08 -16.88
C ARG A 114 9.43 14.76 -17.62
N THR A 115 8.68 14.01 -18.42
CA THR A 115 7.53 14.49 -19.18
C THR A 115 6.47 15.07 -18.25
N LEU A 116 6.15 14.40 -17.14
CA LEU A 116 5.24 14.92 -16.13
C LEU A 116 5.72 16.28 -15.60
N LYS A 117 7.00 16.41 -15.25
CA LYS A 117 7.58 17.66 -14.76
C LYS A 117 7.55 18.77 -15.81
N GLU A 118 7.79 18.44 -17.07
CA GLU A 118 7.71 19.39 -18.19
C GLU A 118 6.27 19.85 -18.43
N MET A 119 5.29 18.93 -18.38
CA MET A 119 3.87 19.25 -18.50
C MET A 119 3.38 20.12 -17.33
N GLU A 120 3.80 19.83 -16.10
CA GLU A 120 3.48 20.64 -14.90
C GLU A 120 3.91 22.10 -15.04
N GLN A 121 4.99 22.36 -15.79
CA GLN A 121 5.48 23.72 -16.05
C GLN A 121 4.74 24.41 -17.19
N ARG A 122 4.25 23.65 -18.18
CA ARG A 122 3.62 24.19 -19.40
C ARG A 122 2.11 24.35 -19.27
N SER A 123 1.42 23.32 -18.80
CA SER A 123 -0.03 23.28 -18.70
C SER A 123 -0.47 22.43 -17.50
N PRO A 124 -1.01 23.04 -16.43
CA PRO A 124 -1.43 22.30 -15.23
C PRO A 124 -2.57 21.32 -15.52
N LEU A 125 -3.46 21.67 -16.47
CA LEU A 125 -4.60 20.83 -16.84
C LEU A 125 -4.15 19.54 -17.54
N LEU A 126 -3.21 19.65 -18.48
CA LEU A 126 -2.66 18.49 -19.17
C LEU A 126 -1.79 17.64 -18.22
N ALA A 127 -1.08 18.27 -17.29
CA ALA A 127 -0.35 17.57 -16.25
C ALA A 127 -1.27 16.73 -15.34
N ASP A 128 -2.45 17.25 -14.98
CA ASP A 128 -3.40 16.51 -14.13
C ASP A 128 -3.99 15.30 -14.85
N ALA A 129 -4.38 15.47 -16.13
CA ALA A 129 -4.81 14.36 -16.98
C ALA A 129 -3.69 13.31 -17.18
N TYR A 130 -2.45 13.75 -17.30
CA TYR A 130 -1.29 12.85 -17.41
C TYR A 130 -1.05 12.11 -16.09
N ARG A 131 -1.15 12.78 -14.93
CA ARG A 131 -1.05 12.13 -13.60
C ARG A 131 -2.14 11.08 -13.40
N GLU A 132 -3.38 11.38 -13.76
CA GLU A 132 -4.48 10.42 -13.66
C GLU A 132 -4.22 9.20 -14.55
N THR A 133 -3.78 9.42 -15.79
CA THR A 133 -3.47 8.34 -16.72
C THR A 133 -2.27 7.51 -16.26
N LEU A 134 -1.24 8.14 -15.69
CA LEU A 134 -0.10 7.45 -15.08
C LEU A 134 -0.52 6.62 -13.85
N ALA A 135 -1.44 7.13 -13.03
CA ALA A 135 -1.95 6.40 -11.88
C ALA A 135 -2.75 5.15 -12.32
N ALA A 136 -3.57 5.29 -13.36
CA ALA A 136 -4.24 4.16 -14.00
C ALA A 136 -3.24 3.15 -14.60
N HIS A 137 -2.16 3.63 -15.22
CA HIS A 137 -1.11 2.80 -15.80
C HIS A 137 -0.40 1.96 -14.74
N VAL A 138 0.03 2.60 -13.63
CA VAL A 138 0.66 1.92 -12.50
C VAL A 138 -0.29 0.88 -11.89
N THR A 139 -1.57 1.22 -11.75
CA THR A 139 -2.61 0.30 -11.26
C THR A 139 -2.69 -0.94 -12.16
N ALA A 140 -2.85 -0.75 -13.47
CA ALA A 140 -2.97 -1.84 -14.44
C ALA A 140 -1.70 -2.72 -14.46
N ALA A 141 -0.52 -2.10 -14.46
CA ALA A 141 0.75 -2.80 -14.45
C ALA A 141 0.91 -3.67 -13.19
N ARG A 142 0.48 -3.15 -12.02
CA ARG A 142 0.51 -3.90 -10.76
C ARG A 142 -0.48 -5.04 -10.74
N VAL A 143 -1.73 -4.83 -11.18
CA VAL A 143 -2.73 -5.91 -11.31
C VAL A 143 -2.19 -7.03 -12.20
N LEU A 144 -1.59 -6.69 -13.35
CA LEU A 144 -0.98 -7.66 -14.24
C LEU A 144 0.19 -8.40 -13.57
N SER A 145 1.09 -7.69 -12.88
CA SER A 145 2.22 -8.29 -12.17
C SER A 145 1.77 -9.24 -11.06
N ARG A 146 0.68 -8.90 -10.35
CA ARG A 146 0.08 -9.70 -9.29
C ARG A 146 -0.59 -10.94 -9.87
N GLY A 147 -1.39 -10.78 -10.92
CA GLY A 147 -2.02 -11.90 -11.63
C GLY A 147 -1.00 -12.94 -12.09
N ARG A 148 0.16 -12.50 -12.61
CA ARG A 148 1.28 -13.41 -12.97
C ARG A 148 1.89 -14.15 -11.78
N ARG A 149 2.01 -13.51 -10.60
CA ARG A 149 2.54 -14.18 -9.40
C ARG A 149 1.53 -15.19 -8.85
N GLU A 150 0.26 -14.82 -8.83
CA GLU A 150 -0.83 -15.68 -8.37
C GLU A 150 -1.02 -16.89 -9.31
N SER A 151 -0.92 -16.70 -10.63
CA SER A 151 -1.00 -17.82 -11.58
C SER A 151 0.11 -18.85 -11.37
N VAL A 152 1.36 -18.39 -11.18
CA VAL A 152 2.49 -19.27 -10.84
C VAL A 152 2.28 -19.97 -9.50
N ALA A 153 1.70 -19.29 -8.50
CA ALA A 153 1.40 -19.89 -7.21
C ALA A 153 0.31 -20.98 -7.32
N VAL A 154 -0.74 -20.74 -8.09
CA VAL A 154 -1.81 -21.73 -8.37
C VAL A 154 -1.26 -22.91 -9.15
N GLU A 155 -0.42 -22.68 -10.16
CA GLU A 155 0.22 -23.75 -10.93
C GLU A 155 1.10 -24.65 -10.04
N ARG A 156 1.88 -24.06 -9.13
CA ARG A 156 2.63 -24.83 -8.13
C ARG A 156 1.72 -25.63 -7.21
N ARG A 157 0.57 -25.07 -6.79
CA ARG A 157 -0.42 -25.78 -5.97
C ARG A 157 -1.05 -26.94 -6.72
N ILE A 158 -1.36 -26.80 -8.01
CA ILE A 158 -1.87 -27.89 -8.86
C ILE A 158 -0.84 -29.02 -8.94
N THR A 159 0.43 -28.69 -9.23
CA THR A 159 1.51 -29.68 -9.27
C THR A 159 1.68 -30.39 -7.93
N ASN A 160 1.63 -29.67 -6.82
CA ASN A 160 1.73 -30.27 -5.48
C ASN A 160 0.50 -31.13 -5.13
N ALA A 161 -0.70 -30.71 -5.51
CA ALA A 161 -1.95 -31.44 -5.28
C ALA A 161 -1.96 -32.79 -6.03
N SER A 162 -1.27 -32.87 -7.17
CA SER A 162 -1.16 -34.12 -7.93
C SER A 162 -0.45 -35.26 -7.19
N GLY A 163 0.31 -34.93 -6.12
CA GLY A 163 0.96 -35.89 -5.23
C GLY A 163 0.14 -36.30 -4.00
N LEU A 164 -1.07 -35.75 -3.79
CA LEU A 164 -1.90 -36.04 -2.62
C LEU A 164 -2.74 -37.33 -2.78
N PRO A 165 -3.14 -37.98 -1.67
CA PRO A 165 -4.03 -39.15 -1.68
C PRO A 165 -5.40 -38.86 -2.32
N ALA A 166 -5.99 -39.87 -2.96
CA ALA A 166 -7.15 -39.74 -3.84
C ALA A 166 -8.42 -39.16 -3.18
N ALA A 167 -8.62 -39.34 -1.87
CA ALA A 167 -9.89 -39.04 -1.20
C ALA A 167 -10.33 -37.57 -1.29
N ASN A 168 -9.39 -36.61 -1.34
CA ASN A 168 -9.68 -35.16 -1.40
C ASN A 168 -9.08 -34.49 -2.65
N ARG A 169 -8.52 -35.28 -3.58
CA ARG A 169 -7.72 -34.75 -4.69
C ARG A 169 -8.58 -34.12 -5.80
N ALA A 170 -9.66 -34.80 -6.19
CA ALA A 170 -10.47 -34.38 -7.32
C ALA A 170 -11.16 -33.03 -7.11
N GLU A 171 -11.67 -32.78 -5.89
CA GLU A 171 -12.31 -31.52 -5.52
C GLU A 171 -11.29 -30.36 -5.50
N LEU A 172 -10.14 -30.56 -4.85
CA LEU A 172 -9.07 -29.57 -4.79
C LEU A 172 -8.51 -29.23 -6.18
N GLU A 173 -8.30 -30.24 -7.04
CA GLU A 173 -7.85 -30.02 -8.41
C GLU A 173 -8.88 -29.23 -9.21
N GLN A 174 -10.18 -29.54 -9.07
CA GLN A 174 -11.24 -28.81 -9.75
C GLN A 174 -11.28 -27.33 -9.33
N ASP A 175 -11.17 -27.04 -8.03
CA ASP A 175 -11.17 -25.67 -7.53
C ASP A 175 -9.93 -24.89 -7.96
N LEU A 176 -8.74 -25.50 -7.92
CA LEU A 176 -7.52 -24.87 -8.41
C LEU A 176 -7.59 -24.59 -9.93
N GLN A 177 -8.26 -25.44 -10.70
CA GLN A 177 -8.49 -25.20 -12.14
C GLN A 177 -9.47 -24.05 -12.38
N LYS A 178 -10.55 -23.93 -11.58
CA LYS A 178 -11.46 -22.78 -11.63
C LYS A 178 -10.72 -21.48 -11.30
N ASP A 179 -9.89 -21.50 -10.26
CA ASP A 179 -9.06 -20.36 -9.86
C ASP A 179 -8.09 -19.95 -10.97
N ARG A 180 -7.43 -20.92 -11.62
CA ARG A 180 -6.57 -20.68 -12.78
C ARG A 180 -7.34 -20.00 -13.91
N ALA A 181 -8.50 -20.54 -14.30
CA ALA A 181 -9.31 -19.97 -15.39
C ALA A 181 -9.77 -18.54 -15.06
N ARG A 182 -10.14 -18.28 -13.79
CA ARG A 182 -10.49 -16.95 -13.31
C ARG A 182 -9.31 -15.98 -13.39
N LEU A 183 -8.12 -16.39 -12.92
CA LEU A 183 -6.91 -15.57 -12.99
C LEU A 183 -6.49 -15.29 -14.44
N GLU A 184 -6.62 -16.25 -15.36
CA GLU A 184 -6.35 -16.06 -16.78
C GLU A 184 -7.31 -15.06 -17.43
N ARG A 185 -8.59 -15.06 -17.01
CA ARG A 185 -9.55 -14.03 -17.45
C ARG A 185 -9.16 -12.65 -16.94
N VAL A 186 -8.93 -12.51 -15.63
CA VAL A 186 -8.51 -11.23 -15.01
C VAL A 186 -7.20 -10.73 -15.64
N SER A 187 -6.24 -11.61 -15.91
CA SER A 187 -4.97 -11.23 -16.54
C SER A 187 -5.15 -10.72 -17.97
N ARG A 188 -6.09 -11.27 -18.74
CA ARG A 188 -6.41 -10.77 -20.09
C ARG A 188 -7.06 -9.40 -20.02
N GLU A 189 -8.09 -9.25 -19.20
CA GLU A 189 -8.79 -7.97 -19.00
C GLU A 189 -7.81 -6.87 -18.52
N ALA A 190 -6.89 -7.20 -17.60
CA ALA A 190 -5.86 -6.28 -17.12
C ALA A 190 -4.83 -5.92 -18.20
N ALA A 191 -4.46 -6.87 -19.08
CA ALA A 191 -3.53 -6.60 -20.19
C ALA A 191 -4.17 -5.68 -21.24
N ASP A 192 -5.43 -5.92 -21.59
CA ASP A 192 -6.18 -5.08 -22.52
C ASP A 192 -6.33 -3.66 -21.96
N HIS A 193 -6.67 -3.54 -20.68
CA HIS A 193 -6.75 -2.25 -20.00
C HIS A 193 -5.38 -1.54 -19.95
N HIS A 194 -4.30 -2.28 -19.66
CA HIS A 194 -2.95 -1.71 -19.68
C HIS A 194 -2.60 -1.13 -21.06
N ALA A 195 -2.85 -1.87 -22.13
CA ALA A 195 -2.61 -1.41 -23.51
C ALA A 195 -3.44 -0.16 -23.86
N ALA A 196 -4.70 -0.11 -23.44
CA ALA A 196 -5.56 1.06 -23.64
C ALA A 196 -5.03 2.31 -22.91
N VAL A 197 -4.57 2.15 -21.67
CA VAL A 197 -3.98 3.25 -20.90
C VAL A 197 -2.66 3.72 -21.51
N GLU A 198 -1.82 2.81 -21.99
CA GLU A 198 -0.56 3.13 -22.65
C GLU A 198 -0.79 3.94 -23.94
N ALA A 199 -1.75 3.54 -24.77
CA ALA A 199 -2.14 4.31 -25.95
C ALA A 199 -2.63 5.72 -25.59
N ARG A 200 -3.33 5.87 -24.47
CA ARG A 200 -3.74 7.18 -23.95
C ARG A 200 -2.56 8.03 -23.49
N LEU A 201 -1.59 7.44 -22.79
CA LEU A 201 -0.36 8.14 -22.40
C LEU A 201 0.35 8.69 -23.64
N GLN A 202 0.56 7.86 -24.66
CA GLN A 202 1.19 8.26 -25.92
C GLN A 202 0.41 9.39 -26.62
N THR A 203 -0.93 9.36 -26.56
CA THR A 203 -1.78 10.44 -27.10
C THR A 203 -1.57 11.75 -26.34
N ILE A 204 -1.53 11.70 -25.00
CA ILE A 204 -1.28 12.89 -24.17
C ILE A 204 0.13 13.44 -24.40
N GLU A 205 1.12 12.56 -24.53
CA GLU A 205 2.50 12.93 -24.83
C GLU A 205 2.63 13.59 -26.21
N ALA A 206 1.94 13.04 -27.23
CA ALA A 206 1.89 13.64 -28.56
C ALA A 206 1.19 15.00 -28.56
N MET A 207 0.14 15.18 -27.74
CA MET A 207 -0.51 16.48 -27.56
C MET A 207 0.39 17.49 -26.86
N ALA A 208 1.15 17.08 -25.84
CA ALA A 208 2.08 17.96 -25.13
C ALA A 208 3.29 18.38 -25.97
N GLY A 209 3.68 17.56 -26.95
CA GLY A 209 4.73 17.88 -27.91
C GLY A 209 4.29 18.86 -29.01
N ARG A 210 2.99 19.08 -29.18
CA ARG A 210 2.42 20.05 -30.12
C ARG A 210 1.99 21.29 -29.33
N ASP A 211 2.25 22.49 -29.84
CA ASP A 211 1.76 23.74 -29.23
C ASP A 211 0.24 23.90 -29.47
N VAL A 212 -0.55 22.98 -28.91
CA VAL A 212 -2.00 22.87 -29.07
C VAL A 212 -2.70 23.89 -28.17
N SER A 213 -3.74 24.55 -28.68
CA SER A 213 -4.53 25.49 -27.89
C SER A 213 -5.26 24.78 -26.73
N GLU A 214 -5.44 25.45 -25.58
CA GLU A 214 -6.10 24.85 -24.40
C GLU A 214 -7.50 24.29 -24.71
N ALA A 215 -8.26 24.98 -25.58
CA ALA A 215 -9.58 24.53 -26.02
C ALA A 215 -9.55 23.23 -26.85
N GLU A 216 -8.48 23.01 -27.62
CA GLU A 216 -8.27 21.75 -28.34
C GLU A 216 -7.87 20.63 -27.39
N ILE A 217 -7.04 20.92 -26.38
CA ILE A 217 -6.68 19.97 -25.32
C ILE A 217 -7.94 19.53 -24.56
N GLU A 218 -8.79 20.47 -24.15
CA GLU A 218 -10.03 20.14 -23.44
C GLU A 218 -10.96 19.27 -24.29
N ARG A 219 -11.17 19.61 -25.57
CA ARG A 219 -11.99 18.78 -26.47
C ARG A 219 -11.39 17.39 -26.69
N ALA A 220 -10.07 17.29 -26.80
CA ALA A 220 -9.39 16.00 -26.93
C ALA A 220 -9.52 15.15 -25.66
N LEU A 221 -9.38 15.77 -24.49
CA LEU A 221 -9.58 15.12 -23.20
C LEU A 221 -11.04 14.70 -22.98
N LEU A 222 -12.01 15.51 -23.40
CA LEU A 222 -13.43 15.14 -23.37
C LEU A 222 -13.73 13.93 -24.26
N ARG A 223 -13.14 13.86 -25.46
CA ARG A 223 -13.26 12.68 -26.34
C ARG A 223 -12.63 11.44 -25.73
N LEU A 224 -11.49 11.59 -25.04
CA LEU A 224 -10.85 10.49 -24.31
C LEU A 224 -11.66 10.08 -23.07
N GLY A 225 -12.30 11.04 -22.41
CA GLY A 225 -13.15 10.84 -21.24
C GLY A 225 -14.48 10.17 -21.57
N SER A 226 -15.12 10.50 -22.70
CA SER A 226 -16.37 9.85 -23.12
C SER A 226 -16.19 8.36 -23.46
N VAL A 227 -14.98 7.93 -23.83
CA VAL A 227 -14.66 6.50 -24.03
C VAL A 227 -14.60 5.75 -22.69
N ARG A 228 -14.38 6.45 -21.56
CA ARG A 228 -14.28 5.88 -20.20
C ARG A 228 -15.63 5.51 -19.58
N GLU A 229 -16.75 6.09 -20.02
CA GLU A 229 -18.08 5.76 -19.47
C GLU A 229 -18.48 4.29 -19.70
N HIS A 230 -17.73 3.54 -20.52
CA HIS A 230 -17.77 2.09 -20.53
C HIS A 230 -16.71 1.54 -19.56
N GLU A 231 -16.98 1.69 -18.27
CA GLU A 231 -16.14 1.16 -17.18
C GLU A 231 -15.90 -0.35 -17.40
N PRO A 232 -14.65 -0.86 -17.28
CA PRO A 232 -14.37 -2.25 -17.54
C PRO A 232 -15.09 -3.12 -16.52
N LEU A 233 -15.96 -4.01 -17.01
CA LEU A 233 -16.81 -4.92 -16.25
C LEU A 233 -16.06 -5.66 -15.13
N GLY A 234 -14.74 -5.85 -15.22
CA GLY A 234 -13.91 -6.49 -14.18
C GLY A 234 -13.76 -5.69 -12.88
N LEU A 235 -13.65 -4.35 -12.92
CA LEU A 235 -13.53 -3.53 -11.71
C LEU A 235 -14.88 -3.30 -11.04
N THR A 236 -15.94 -3.12 -11.83
CA THR A 236 -17.31 -3.17 -11.33
C THR A 236 -17.64 -4.55 -10.77
N ASN A 237 -17.24 -5.65 -11.42
CA ASN A 237 -17.45 -7.00 -10.87
C ASN A 237 -16.65 -7.24 -9.59
N ALA A 238 -15.40 -6.76 -9.49
CA ALA A 238 -14.62 -6.87 -8.27
C ALA A 238 -15.19 -6.02 -7.12
N ARG A 239 -15.75 -4.84 -7.43
CA ARG A 239 -16.51 -4.04 -6.46
C ARG A 239 -17.80 -4.73 -6.06
N LEU A 240 -18.59 -5.23 -7.01
CA LEU A 240 -19.83 -5.96 -6.76
C LEU A 240 -19.58 -7.25 -5.98
N GLU A 241 -18.47 -7.96 -6.20
CA GLU A 241 -18.12 -9.14 -5.39
C GLU A 241 -17.70 -8.75 -3.97
N ARG A 242 -17.03 -7.60 -3.80
CA ARG A 242 -16.66 -7.08 -2.48
C ARG A 242 -17.90 -6.63 -1.71
N GLU A 243 -18.80 -5.90 -2.37
CA GLU A 243 -20.10 -5.51 -1.83
C GLU A 243 -20.96 -6.74 -1.51
N ALA A 244 -20.98 -7.76 -2.37
CA ALA A 244 -21.70 -9.01 -2.10
C ALA A 244 -21.13 -9.75 -0.89
N ARG A 245 -19.79 -9.77 -0.70
CA ARG A 245 -19.18 -10.35 0.50
C ARG A 245 -19.53 -9.56 1.76
N GLU A 246 -19.49 -8.24 1.69
CA GLU A 246 -19.82 -7.37 2.81
C GLU A 246 -21.30 -7.50 3.21
N GLN A 247 -22.21 -7.64 2.23
CA GLN A 247 -23.63 -7.91 2.47
C GLN A 247 -23.84 -9.29 3.13
N VAL A 248 -23.17 -10.33 2.64
CA VAL A 248 -23.24 -11.67 3.27
C VAL A 248 -22.69 -11.63 4.69
N GLU A 249 -21.61 -10.90 4.96
CA GLU A 249 -21.08 -10.72 6.32
C GLU A 249 -22.04 -9.93 7.22
N GLN A 250 -22.72 -8.91 6.69
CA GLN A 250 -23.74 -8.15 7.41
C GLN A 250 -24.96 -9.02 7.73
N GLU A 251 -25.50 -9.75 6.76
CA GLU A 251 -26.61 -10.67 6.96
C GLU A 251 -26.25 -11.76 7.98
N LEU A 252 -25.04 -12.31 7.91
CA LEU A 252 -24.58 -13.30 8.89
C LEU A 252 -24.50 -12.69 10.30
N ARG A 253 -24.07 -11.43 10.41
CA ARG A 253 -24.00 -10.69 11.68
C ARG A 253 -25.38 -10.34 12.23
N GLU A 254 -26.38 -10.09 11.38
CA GLU A 254 -27.78 -9.89 11.78
C GLU A 254 -28.47 -11.19 12.20
N LEU A 255 -28.13 -12.31 11.54
CA LEU A 255 -28.67 -13.64 11.85
C LEU A 255 -28.05 -14.27 13.10
N LEU A 256 -26.84 -13.86 13.48
CA LEU A 256 -26.26 -14.19 14.78
C LEU A 256 -26.97 -13.35 15.84
N PRO A 257 -27.84 -13.93 16.70
CA PRO A 257 -28.48 -13.16 17.75
C PRO A 257 -27.38 -12.48 18.57
N PRO A 258 -27.59 -11.22 19.03
CA PRO A 258 -26.65 -10.57 19.91
C PRO A 258 -26.38 -11.57 21.02
N GLN A 259 -25.12 -12.00 21.17
CA GLN A 259 -24.75 -12.78 22.32
C GLN A 259 -25.10 -11.89 23.50
N THR A 260 -26.26 -12.18 24.09
CA THR A 260 -26.68 -11.71 25.39
C THR A 260 -25.66 -12.31 26.33
N GLY A 261 -24.51 -11.64 26.41
CA GLY A 261 -23.51 -11.80 27.43
C GLY A 261 -24.26 -11.54 28.72
N GLN A 262 -24.71 -12.65 29.28
CA GLN A 262 -25.44 -12.74 30.51
C GLN A 262 -24.71 -11.90 31.55
N ALA A 263 -25.46 -10.93 32.06
CA ALA A 263 -25.34 -10.47 33.41
C ALA A 263 -25.21 -11.67 34.36
N SER A 264 -23.98 -12.02 34.73
CA SER A 264 -23.70 -12.68 36.01
C SER A 264 -23.55 -11.58 37.06
N SER A 265 -24.72 -11.02 37.42
CA SER A 265 -24.92 -10.16 38.57
C SER A 265 -25.97 -10.85 39.43
N GLY A 266 -25.56 -11.38 40.57
CA GLY A 266 -26.46 -11.64 41.71
C GLY A 266 -26.58 -13.09 42.15
N GLY A 267 -26.27 -13.31 43.44
CA GLY A 267 -26.47 -14.56 44.18
C GLY A 267 -25.21 -14.89 44.98
N GLY A 268 -24.97 -14.33 46.16
CA GLY A 268 -25.90 -14.29 47.29
C GLY A 268 -25.79 -15.61 48.04
N GLY A 269 -24.88 -15.66 49.02
CA GLY A 269 -24.61 -16.83 49.85
C GLY A 269 -24.20 -16.40 51.26
N GLU A 270 -25.14 -15.77 51.97
CA GLU A 270 -25.20 -15.82 53.43
C GLU A 270 -25.59 -17.25 53.86
N HIS A 271 -24.81 -17.86 54.76
CA HIS A 271 -25.24 -18.69 55.89
C HIS A 271 -23.98 -19.17 56.64
N SER A 272 -23.69 -18.61 57.83
CA SER A 272 -24.11 -19.13 59.15
C SER A 272 -23.34 -20.39 59.58
N SER A 273 -22.28 -20.20 60.38
CA SER A 273 -22.07 -20.76 61.74
C SER A 273 -20.61 -20.58 62.16
#